data_AF-A0A1S6EWX0-F1
#
_entry.id   AF-A0A1S6EWX0-F1
#
_cell.length_a   1.000
_cell.length_b   1.000
_cell.length_c   1.000
_cell.angle_alpha   90.00
_cell.angle_beta   90.00
_cell.angle_gamma   90.00
#
_symmetry.space_group_name_H-M   'P 1'
#
loop_
_entity.id
_entity.type
_entity.pdbx_description
1 polymer ?
#
loop_
_entity_poly.entity_id
_entity_poly.type
_entity_poly.pdbx_seq_one_letter_code
_entity_poly.pdbx_strand_id
1 'polypeptide(L)'
;MTNPTLDINGRAFWAHNGGNPRALRQVDGELRFDVRPGDVWPTMPSNERSEVCTVEKLSAFTVEFDQLVEAGPNTSKFVVLGQYQQQGEPTVALELAGDRLRVVSRNRRAYTRHYDGAFDRDRWAWLKLVIDPGEKGHLRVLRDNVEIVTFAGPLGWPGLTGHWKNGIYRAPAPETLRTRVQNLIVTPTP
;
A
#
# COMPACT_ATOMS: atom_id res chain seq x y z
N MET A 1 17.52 -11.11 -11.50
CA MET A 1 17.58 -9.63 -11.36
C MET A 1 17.28 -9.30 -9.92
N THR A 2 18.17 -8.58 -9.24
CA THR A 2 17.92 -8.05 -7.90
C THR A 2 17.04 -6.81 -8.02
N ASN A 3 16.02 -6.67 -7.17
CA ASN A 3 15.23 -5.45 -7.12
C ASN A 3 16.14 -4.28 -6.68
N PRO A 4 16.07 -3.10 -7.31
CA PRO A 4 16.84 -1.96 -6.84
C PRO A 4 16.36 -1.56 -5.45
N THR A 5 17.31 -1.15 -4.60
CA THR A 5 17.04 -0.66 -3.25
C THR A 5 16.98 0.86 -3.27
N LEU A 6 15.97 1.44 -2.62
CA LEU A 6 15.83 2.87 -2.36
C LEU A 6 16.00 3.13 -0.86
N ASP A 7 16.62 4.25 -0.52
CA ASP A 7 16.57 4.80 0.84
C ASP A 7 15.44 5.83 0.92
N ILE A 8 14.50 5.59 1.85
CA ILE A 8 13.38 6.47 2.11
C ILE A 8 13.39 6.75 3.61
N ASN A 9 13.76 7.99 3.97
CA ASN A 9 13.87 8.45 5.35
C ASN A 9 14.77 7.54 6.22
N GLY A 10 15.92 7.10 5.68
CA GLY A 10 16.89 6.28 6.40
C GLY A 10 16.50 4.80 6.51
N ARG A 11 15.49 4.35 5.76
CA ARG A 11 15.06 2.95 5.70
C ARG A 11 15.12 2.42 4.28
N ALA A 12 15.58 1.18 4.13
CA ALA A 12 15.74 0.52 2.85
C ALA A 12 14.43 -0.10 2.34
N PHE A 13 14.13 0.10 1.06
CA PHE A 13 13.00 -0.49 0.36
C PHE A 13 13.41 -1.09 -0.97
N TRP A 14 12.82 -2.22 -1.37
CA TRP A 14 12.91 -2.72 -2.73
C TRP A 14 11.87 -2.05 -3.64
N ALA A 15 12.24 -1.79 -4.89
CA ALA A 15 11.27 -1.46 -5.93
C ALA A 15 10.67 -2.73 -6.55
N HIS A 16 9.36 -2.86 -6.53
CA HIS A 16 8.61 -3.92 -7.21
C HIS A 16 7.81 -3.28 -8.34
N ASN A 17 8.41 -3.21 -9.54
CA ASN A 17 7.82 -2.55 -10.71
C ASN A 17 8.29 -3.22 -12.02
N GLY A 18 7.82 -2.73 -13.17
CA GLY A 18 8.19 -3.24 -14.50
C GLY A 18 9.60 -2.92 -14.98
N GLY A 19 10.48 -2.37 -14.14
CA GLY A 19 11.86 -1.99 -14.49
C GLY A 19 11.99 -0.72 -15.34
N ASN A 20 10.87 -0.09 -15.72
CA ASN A 20 10.87 1.18 -16.42
C ASN A 20 11.18 2.34 -15.44
N PRO A 21 12.16 3.21 -15.69
CA PRO A 21 12.49 4.34 -14.82
C PRO A 21 11.34 5.33 -14.57
N ARG A 22 10.25 5.31 -15.36
CA ARG A 22 9.04 6.09 -15.06
C ARG A 22 8.29 5.58 -13.85
N ALA A 23 8.25 4.26 -13.74
CA ALA A 23 7.25 3.56 -12.96
C ALA A 23 7.40 3.94 -11.49
N LEU A 24 8.64 4.18 -11.06
CA LEU A 24 8.99 4.73 -9.77
C LEU A 24 10.10 5.77 -9.96
N ARG A 25 9.87 6.98 -9.47
CA ARG A 25 10.88 8.05 -9.38
C ARG A 25 10.87 8.64 -7.98
N GLN A 26 12.04 8.99 -7.47
CA GLN A 26 12.18 9.79 -6.25
C GLN A 26 12.63 11.20 -6.67
N VAL A 27 11.83 12.21 -6.37
CA VAL A 27 12.06 13.61 -6.76
C VAL A 27 11.79 14.49 -5.55
N ASP A 28 12.79 15.22 -5.08
CA ASP A 28 12.66 16.17 -3.95
C ASP A 28 12.02 15.55 -2.68
N GLY A 29 12.35 14.28 -2.38
CA GLY A 29 11.78 13.54 -1.24
C GLY A 29 10.40 12.91 -1.48
N GLU A 30 9.81 13.13 -2.65
CA GLU A 30 8.54 12.53 -3.08
C GLU A 30 8.78 11.29 -3.95
N LEU A 31 8.05 10.21 -3.68
CA LEU A 31 7.96 9.03 -4.53
C LEU A 31 6.81 9.22 -5.53
N ARG A 32 7.10 9.10 -6.82
CA ARG A 32 6.14 9.18 -7.92
C ARG A 32 5.97 7.82 -8.57
N PHE A 33 4.75 7.33 -8.58
CA PHE A 33 4.38 6.08 -9.22
C PHE A 33 3.52 6.37 -10.46
N ASP A 34 3.92 5.82 -11.62
CA ASP A 34 3.20 5.91 -12.90
C ASP A 34 3.01 4.48 -13.42
N VAL A 35 1.79 3.95 -13.34
CA VAL A 35 1.46 2.59 -13.79
C VAL A 35 0.62 2.67 -15.05
N ARG A 36 1.17 2.17 -16.15
CA ARG A 36 0.54 2.10 -17.48
C ARG A 36 0.06 0.68 -17.79
N PRO A 37 -0.76 0.52 -18.84
CA PRO A 37 -1.13 -0.80 -19.33
C PRO A 37 0.11 -1.67 -19.59
N GLY A 38 0.14 -2.86 -19.00
CA GLY A 38 1.23 -3.83 -19.15
C GLY A 38 2.45 -3.64 -18.24
N ASP A 39 2.48 -2.63 -17.36
CA ASP A 39 3.56 -2.44 -16.39
C ASP A 39 3.53 -3.49 -15.28
N VAL A 40 4.04 -4.68 -15.56
CA VAL A 40 4.04 -5.83 -14.62
C VAL A 40 5.41 -6.04 -14.00
N TRP A 41 5.46 -6.45 -12.73
CA TRP A 41 6.72 -6.84 -12.10
C TRP A 41 7.17 -8.20 -12.64
N PRO A 42 8.36 -8.34 -13.26
CA PRO A 42 8.74 -9.56 -13.99
C PRO A 42 8.72 -10.85 -13.16
N THR A 43 8.93 -10.74 -11.84
CA THR A 43 8.89 -11.89 -10.92
C THR A 43 7.46 -12.43 -10.70
N MET A 44 6.44 -11.59 -10.85
CA MET A 44 5.03 -11.97 -10.72
C MET A 44 4.17 -11.19 -11.73
N PRO A 45 4.17 -11.60 -13.01
CA PRO A 45 3.70 -10.78 -14.12
C PRO A 45 2.18 -10.79 -14.34
N SER A 46 1.38 -11.10 -13.31
CA SER A 46 -0.09 -11.23 -13.44
C SER A 46 -0.86 -9.91 -13.33
N ASN A 47 -0.27 -8.90 -12.69
CA ASN A 47 -0.94 -7.67 -12.31
C ASN A 47 0.02 -6.49 -12.47
N GLU A 48 -0.54 -5.34 -12.80
CA GLU A 48 0.23 -4.12 -13.04
C GLU A 48 0.64 -3.50 -11.71
N ARG A 49 1.90 -3.05 -11.62
CA ARG A 49 2.50 -2.67 -10.35
C ARG A 49 3.62 -1.66 -10.51
N SER A 50 3.60 -0.69 -9.61
CA SER A 50 4.81 -0.02 -9.15
C SER A 50 4.67 0.26 -7.67
N GLU A 51 5.46 -0.41 -6.84
CA GLU A 51 5.44 -0.27 -5.38
C GLU A 51 6.85 -0.25 -4.81
N VAL A 52 7.02 0.43 -3.68
CA VAL A 52 8.13 0.18 -2.76
C VAL A 52 7.72 -0.89 -1.74
N CYS A 53 8.67 -1.68 -1.27
CA CYS A 53 8.47 -2.79 -0.33
C CYS A 53 9.54 -2.75 0.75
N THR A 54 9.18 -2.84 2.03
CA THR A 54 10.20 -2.92 3.09
C THR A 54 11.10 -4.11 2.85
N VAL A 55 12.41 -3.93 3.07
CA VAL A 55 13.39 -5.03 2.96
C VAL A 55 13.23 -5.99 4.13
N GLU A 56 13.17 -5.45 5.35
CA GLU A 56 12.87 -6.24 6.53
C GLU A 56 11.40 -6.65 6.61
N LYS A 57 11.19 -7.75 7.32
CA LYS A 57 9.84 -8.19 7.68
C LYS A 57 9.40 -7.52 8.98
N LEU A 58 8.12 -7.19 9.03
CA LEU A 58 7.46 -6.53 10.14
C LEU A 58 6.49 -7.50 10.80
N SER A 59 6.36 -7.40 12.12
CA SER A 59 5.29 -8.03 12.91
C SER A 59 4.23 -6.97 13.20
N ALA A 60 4.33 -6.32 14.36
CA ALA A 60 3.57 -5.13 14.73
C ALA A 60 4.35 -3.87 14.34
N PHE A 61 3.66 -2.88 13.79
CA PHE A 61 4.29 -1.64 13.34
C PHE A 61 3.27 -0.53 13.16
N THR A 62 3.80 0.69 13.05
CA THR A 62 3.08 1.86 12.58
C THR A 62 3.66 2.29 11.24
N VAL A 63 2.80 2.72 10.32
CA VAL A 63 3.20 3.37 9.08
C VAL A 63 2.43 4.67 8.88
N GLU A 64 3.16 5.73 8.50
CA GLU A 64 2.64 7.07 8.30
C GLU A 64 3.16 7.62 6.97
N PHE A 65 2.30 8.28 6.20
CA PHE A 65 2.66 8.90 4.92
C PHE A 65 1.57 9.86 4.45
N ASP A 66 1.94 10.78 3.56
CA ASP A 66 0.96 11.51 2.75
C ASP A 66 0.79 10.81 1.40
N GLN A 67 -0.45 10.72 0.94
CA GLN A 67 -0.82 10.13 -0.34
C GLN A 67 -1.60 11.13 -1.18
N LEU A 68 -1.19 11.33 -2.42
CA LEU A 68 -1.98 12.03 -3.45
C LEU A 68 -2.18 11.08 -4.61
N VAL A 69 -3.42 10.93 -5.07
CA VAL A 69 -3.72 10.13 -6.26
C VAL A 69 -4.32 11.06 -7.31
N GLU A 70 -3.74 11.07 -8.51
CA GLU A 70 -4.08 12.04 -9.55
C GLU A 70 -5.49 11.78 -10.11
N ALA A 71 -6.28 12.81 -10.42
CA ALA A 71 -7.59 12.59 -11.04
C ALA A 71 -7.46 11.93 -12.42
N GLY A 72 -8.46 11.12 -12.75
CA GLY A 72 -8.48 10.35 -14.00
C GLY A 72 -9.35 9.10 -13.86
N PRO A 73 -9.54 8.36 -14.96
CA PRO A 73 -10.29 7.11 -14.92
C PRO A 73 -9.63 6.09 -13.96
N ASN A 74 -10.48 5.27 -13.34
CA ASN A 74 -10.08 4.09 -12.57
C ASN A 74 -11.10 2.97 -12.88
N THR A 75 -10.86 2.27 -13.98
CA THR A 75 -11.66 1.14 -14.47
C THR A 75 -11.08 -0.21 -14.07
N SER A 76 -9.90 -0.23 -13.44
CA SER A 76 -9.27 -1.45 -12.94
C SER A 76 -10.18 -2.19 -11.95
N LYS A 77 -10.24 -3.52 -12.07
CA LYS A 77 -11.06 -4.38 -11.19
C LYS A 77 -10.66 -4.28 -9.71
N PHE A 78 -9.41 -3.93 -9.43
CA PHE A 78 -8.95 -3.58 -8.09
C PHE A 78 -7.75 -2.64 -8.19
N VAL A 79 -7.59 -1.76 -7.21
CA VAL A 79 -6.39 -0.95 -7.01
C VAL A 79 -6.06 -0.97 -5.52
N VAL A 80 -4.81 -1.25 -5.20
CA VAL A 80 -4.22 -1.18 -3.86
C VAL A 80 -3.17 -0.08 -3.85
N LEU A 81 -3.28 0.85 -2.90
CA LEU A 81 -2.35 1.97 -2.71
C LEU A 81 -1.31 1.69 -1.62
N GLY A 82 -1.64 0.84 -0.66
CA GLY A 82 -0.74 0.36 0.38
C GLY A 82 -1.22 -0.96 0.93
N GLN A 83 -0.28 -1.84 1.32
CA GLN A 83 -0.60 -3.16 1.82
C GLN A 83 0.44 -3.69 2.81
N TYR A 84 -0.04 -4.32 3.88
CA TYR A 84 0.76 -5.27 4.64
C TYR A 84 0.56 -6.65 4.04
N GLN A 85 1.63 -7.23 3.51
CA GLN A 85 1.61 -8.49 2.79
C GLN A 85 2.24 -9.61 3.61
N GLN A 86 1.48 -10.67 3.89
CA GLN A 86 1.98 -11.91 4.51
C GLN A 86 1.79 -13.08 3.55
N GLN A 87 2.86 -13.88 3.35
CA GLN A 87 2.87 -15.02 2.42
C GLN A 87 2.35 -14.70 1.00
N GLY A 88 2.66 -13.51 0.48
CA GLY A 88 2.23 -13.10 -0.87
C GLY A 88 0.80 -12.55 -0.94
N GLU A 89 0.06 -12.52 0.16
CA GLU A 89 -1.31 -11.99 0.21
C GLU A 89 -1.42 -10.68 1.01
N PRO A 90 -2.17 -9.67 0.53
CA PRO A 90 -2.47 -8.47 1.30
C PRO A 90 -3.40 -8.82 2.47
N THR A 91 -2.89 -8.79 3.70
CA THR A 91 -3.67 -9.05 4.91
C THR A 91 -4.24 -7.79 5.54
N VAL A 92 -3.64 -6.64 5.25
CA VAL A 92 -4.25 -5.31 5.41
C VAL A 92 -3.99 -4.56 4.12
N ALA A 93 -4.99 -3.87 3.59
CA ALA A 93 -4.82 -3.05 2.39
C ALA A 93 -5.64 -1.76 2.43
N LEU A 94 -5.07 -0.74 1.82
CA LEU A 94 -5.74 0.47 1.39
C LEU A 94 -6.10 0.29 -0.09
N GLU A 95 -7.38 0.13 -0.37
CA GLU A 95 -7.88 -0.03 -1.73
C GLU A 95 -8.48 1.28 -2.23
N LEU A 96 -8.36 1.51 -3.54
CA LEU A 96 -9.03 2.60 -4.24
C LEU A 96 -10.10 1.99 -5.18
N ALA A 97 -11.37 2.19 -4.84
CA ALA A 97 -12.49 1.70 -5.62
C ALA A 97 -13.28 2.87 -6.22
N GLY A 98 -13.06 3.16 -7.51
CA GLY A 98 -13.43 4.46 -8.07
C GLY A 98 -12.67 5.57 -7.34
N ASP A 99 -13.39 6.55 -6.79
CA ASP A 99 -12.85 7.64 -5.97
C ASP A 99 -13.09 7.42 -4.46
N ARG A 100 -13.12 6.15 -4.03
CA ARG A 100 -13.37 5.78 -2.64
C ARG A 100 -12.18 5.06 -2.05
N LEU A 101 -11.73 5.53 -0.89
CA LEU A 101 -10.76 4.84 -0.07
C LEU A 101 -11.47 3.75 0.70
N ARG A 102 -10.96 2.53 0.60
CA ARG A 102 -11.39 1.39 1.41
C ARG A 102 -10.24 0.92 2.28
N VAL A 103 -10.54 0.62 3.53
CA VAL A 103 -9.62 -0.06 4.44
C VAL A 103 -10.14 -1.47 4.64
N VAL A 104 -9.32 -2.46 4.31
CA VAL A 104 -9.70 -3.86 4.36
C VAL A 104 -8.67 -4.67 5.11
N SER A 105 -9.12 -5.76 5.73
CA SER A 105 -8.23 -6.76 6.28
C SER A 105 -8.68 -8.18 5.97
N ARG A 106 -7.77 -9.13 6.14
CA ARG A 106 -8.03 -10.55 5.98
C ARG A 106 -7.49 -11.32 7.19
N ASN A 107 -8.16 -12.40 7.54
CA ASN A 107 -7.64 -13.54 8.30
C ASN A 107 -7.90 -14.83 7.48
N ARG A 108 -7.49 -16.00 7.97
CA ARG A 108 -7.72 -17.29 7.27
C ARG A 108 -9.20 -17.63 7.00
N ARG A 109 -10.13 -16.93 7.66
CA ARG A 109 -11.57 -17.22 7.64
C ARG A 109 -12.39 -16.12 6.94
N ALA A 110 -11.89 -14.89 6.87
CA ALA A 110 -12.70 -13.75 6.47
C ALA A 110 -11.88 -12.67 5.75
N TYR A 111 -12.54 -12.02 4.79
CA TYR A 111 -12.21 -10.70 4.27
C TYR A 111 -13.17 -9.70 4.91
N THR A 112 -12.65 -8.64 5.52
CA THR A 112 -13.45 -7.61 6.19
C THR A 112 -13.15 -6.26 5.60
N ARG A 113 -14.20 -5.53 5.20
CA ARG A 113 -14.11 -4.12 4.85
C ARG A 113 -14.49 -3.29 6.07
N HIS A 114 -13.53 -2.55 6.61
CA HIS A 114 -13.71 -1.74 7.82
C HIS A 114 -14.18 -0.32 7.49
N TYR A 115 -13.73 0.19 6.35
CA TYR A 115 -14.05 1.54 5.90
C TYR A 115 -14.30 1.55 4.40
N ASP A 116 -15.22 2.40 3.98
CA ASP A 116 -15.52 2.70 2.58
C ASP A 116 -16.03 4.15 2.55
N GLY A 117 -15.18 5.09 2.12
CA GLY A 117 -15.49 6.52 2.15
C GLY A 117 -14.89 7.28 0.97
N ALA A 118 -15.38 8.50 0.72
CA ALA A 118 -14.88 9.35 -0.35
C ALA A 118 -13.39 9.65 -0.18
N PHE A 119 -12.65 9.71 -1.28
CA PHE A 119 -11.24 10.04 -1.32
C PHE A 119 -10.98 11.10 -2.39
N ASP A 120 -10.62 12.30 -1.94
CA ASP A 120 -10.43 13.45 -2.82
C ASP A 120 -9.18 13.24 -3.69
N ARG A 121 -9.39 13.13 -5.02
CA ARG A 121 -8.31 13.10 -6.01
C ARG A 121 -7.60 14.45 -6.06
N ASP A 122 -6.34 14.45 -6.50
CA ASP A 122 -5.48 15.64 -6.60
C ASP A 122 -5.26 16.41 -5.28
N ARG A 123 -5.58 15.78 -4.15
CA ARG A 123 -5.36 16.32 -2.81
C ARG A 123 -4.51 15.36 -2.01
N TRP A 124 -3.57 15.91 -1.25
CA TRP A 124 -2.83 15.16 -0.25
C TRP A 124 -3.74 14.76 0.91
N ALA A 125 -3.73 13.48 1.24
CA ALA A 125 -4.33 12.94 2.46
C ALA A 125 -3.22 12.35 3.34
N TRP A 126 -3.17 12.78 4.60
CA TRP A 126 -2.27 12.17 5.57
C TRP A 126 -2.90 10.89 6.10
N LEU A 127 -2.14 9.79 6.08
CA LEU A 127 -2.59 8.47 6.51
C LEU A 127 -1.64 7.92 7.57
N LYS A 128 -2.24 7.35 8.63
CA LYS A 128 -1.53 6.61 9.67
C LYS A 128 -2.23 5.30 9.94
N LEU A 129 -1.47 4.21 9.85
CA LEU A 129 -1.94 2.86 10.17
C LEU A 129 -1.12 2.31 11.33
N VAL A 130 -1.79 1.81 12.36
CA VAL A 130 -1.19 0.97 13.40
C VAL A 130 -1.69 -0.45 13.17
N ILE A 131 -0.76 -1.37 12.92
CA ILE A 131 -1.05 -2.74 12.52
C ILE A 131 -0.36 -3.67 13.50
N ASP A 132 -1.15 -4.49 14.19
CA ASP A 132 -0.69 -5.56 15.07
C ASP A 132 -1.39 -6.87 14.66
N PRO A 133 -0.75 -7.73 13.83
CA PRO A 133 -1.37 -8.94 13.32
C PRO A 133 -1.36 -10.07 14.37
N GLY A 134 -2.44 -10.83 14.45
CA GLY A 134 -2.57 -11.95 15.38
C GLY A 134 -4.01 -12.39 15.57
N GLU A 135 -4.22 -13.40 16.42
CA GLU A 135 -5.59 -13.85 16.75
C GLU A 135 -6.39 -12.80 17.52
N LYS A 136 -5.69 -11.97 18.29
CA LYS A 136 -6.21 -10.79 19.00
C LYS A 136 -5.58 -9.51 18.43
N GLY A 137 -5.44 -9.46 17.11
CA GLY A 137 -4.78 -8.36 16.44
C GLY A 137 -5.57 -7.05 16.53
N HIS A 138 -4.88 -5.96 16.20
CA HIS A 138 -5.42 -4.61 16.21
C HIS A 138 -5.12 -3.91 14.88
N LEU A 139 -6.13 -3.22 14.35
CA LEU A 139 -5.97 -2.32 13.21
C LEU A 139 -6.58 -0.98 13.59
N ARG A 140 -5.76 0.08 13.53
CA ARG A 140 -6.21 1.46 13.68
C ARG A 140 -5.78 2.25 12.46
N VAL A 141 -6.70 3.01 11.88
CA VAL A 141 -6.40 3.86 10.72
C VAL A 141 -6.92 5.27 10.95
N LEU A 142 -6.05 6.24 10.76
CA LEU A 142 -6.38 7.66 10.75
C LEU A 142 -6.18 8.21 9.34
N ARG A 143 -7.09 9.10 8.95
CA ARG A 143 -6.95 9.96 7.78
C ARG A 143 -7.13 11.41 8.22
N ASP A 144 -6.16 12.26 7.93
CA ASP A 144 -6.18 13.68 8.28
C ASP A 144 -6.50 13.92 9.76
N ASN A 145 -5.87 13.15 10.66
CA ASN A 145 -6.10 13.10 12.11
C ASN A 145 -7.49 12.62 12.56
N VAL A 146 -8.35 12.18 11.66
CA VAL A 146 -9.65 11.56 11.98
C VAL A 146 -9.50 10.05 11.96
N GLU A 147 -9.86 9.40 13.07
CA GLU A 147 -9.91 7.95 13.14
C GLU A 147 -11.07 7.42 12.29
N ILE A 148 -10.75 6.61 11.26
CA ILE A 148 -11.72 6.03 10.33
C ILE A 148 -11.89 4.52 10.52
N VAL A 149 -10.95 3.87 11.22
CA VAL A 149 -11.03 2.46 11.61
C VAL A 149 -10.41 2.28 12.99
N THR A 150 -11.13 1.58 13.86
CA THR A 150 -10.59 0.91 15.04
C THR A 150 -11.17 -0.49 15.09
N PHE A 151 -10.32 -1.49 14.97
CA PHE A 151 -10.69 -2.89 14.91
C PHE A 151 -9.82 -3.71 15.87
N ALA A 152 -10.46 -4.65 16.57
CA ALA A 152 -9.82 -5.66 17.39
C ALA A 152 -10.38 -7.03 17.04
N GLY A 153 -9.51 -8.00 16.79
CA GLY A 153 -9.89 -9.36 16.41
C GLY A 153 -8.84 -10.03 15.51
N PRO A 154 -9.14 -11.20 14.93
CA PRO A 154 -8.18 -11.92 14.11
C PRO A 154 -7.76 -11.09 12.88
N LEU A 155 -6.48 -10.76 12.80
CA LEU A 155 -5.88 -9.90 11.79
C LEU A 155 -4.64 -10.57 11.21
N GLY A 156 -4.62 -10.73 9.88
CA GLY A 156 -3.52 -11.39 9.22
C GLY A 156 -3.29 -12.81 9.70
N TRP A 157 -2.11 -13.35 9.38
CA TRP A 157 -1.77 -14.73 9.65
C TRP A 157 -0.95 -14.80 10.95
N PRO A 158 -1.51 -15.34 12.05
CA PRO A 158 -0.83 -15.33 13.34
C PRO A 158 0.54 -16.00 13.29
N GLY A 159 1.52 -15.41 13.98
CA GLY A 159 2.90 -15.90 14.06
C GLY A 159 3.76 -15.63 12.83
N LEU A 160 3.21 -14.98 11.80
CA LEU A 160 3.95 -14.64 10.59
C LEU A 160 4.28 -13.16 10.52
N THR A 161 5.46 -12.86 10.02
CA THR A 161 5.85 -11.50 9.65
C THR A 161 5.59 -11.27 8.16
N GLY A 162 5.46 -10.00 7.78
CA GLY A 162 5.14 -9.59 6.42
C GLY A 162 5.94 -8.36 5.99
N HIS A 163 5.64 -7.85 4.81
CA HIS A 163 6.25 -6.62 4.31
C HIS A 163 5.20 -5.53 4.18
N TRP A 164 5.56 -4.29 4.50
CA TRP A 164 4.76 -3.15 4.07
C TRP A 164 5.13 -2.81 2.63
N LYS A 165 4.11 -2.59 1.80
CA LYS A 165 4.26 -2.09 0.44
C LYS A 165 3.38 -0.88 0.21
N ASN A 166 3.84 0.06 -0.59
CA ASN A 166 3.12 1.28 -0.89
C ASN A 166 3.42 1.74 -2.34
N GLY A 167 2.41 2.26 -3.03
CA GLY A 167 2.48 2.60 -4.46
C GLY A 167 1.17 2.27 -5.17
N ILE A 168 1.23 1.59 -6.32
CA ILE A 168 0.06 1.12 -7.07
C ILE A 168 0.24 -0.37 -7.35
N TYR A 169 -0.74 -1.17 -6.94
CA TYR A 169 -0.91 -2.55 -7.38
C TYR A 169 -2.34 -2.74 -7.86
N ARG A 170 -2.52 -3.06 -9.15
CA ARG A 170 -3.85 -3.09 -9.78
C ARG A 170 -4.03 -4.25 -10.75
N ALA A 171 -5.28 -4.59 -11.01
CA ALA A 171 -5.59 -5.43 -12.17
C ALA A 171 -5.27 -4.66 -13.47
N PRO A 172 -4.97 -5.36 -14.58
CA PRO A 172 -4.78 -4.71 -15.88
C PRO A 172 -5.94 -3.79 -16.26
N ALA A 173 -5.61 -2.59 -16.74
CA ALA A 173 -6.57 -1.57 -17.15
C ALA A 173 -5.98 -0.70 -18.29
N PRO A 174 -6.82 -0.13 -19.19
CA PRO A 174 -6.35 0.61 -20.36
C PRO A 174 -5.80 2.01 -20.03
N GLU A 175 -6.20 2.59 -18.90
CA GLU A 175 -5.73 3.92 -18.49
C GLU A 175 -4.43 3.87 -17.69
N THR A 176 -3.72 5.00 -17.65
CA THR A 176 -2.61 5.20 -16.70
C THR A 176 -3.16 5.64 -15.35
N LEU A 177 -2.67 5.05 -14.26
CA LEU A 177 -2.92 5.52 -12.90
C LEU A 177 -1.63 6.07 -12.30
N ARG A 178 -1.74 7.23 -11.64
CA ARG A 178 -0.60 7.88 -10.99
C ARG A 178 -0.89 8.19 -9.55
N THR A 179 0.15 8.04 -8.73
CA THR A 179 0.09 8.44 -7.34
C THR A 179 1.45 8.93 -6.85
N ARG A 180 1.40 9.77 -5.83
CA ARG A 180 2.55 10.38 -5.21
C ARG A 180 2.50 10.10 -3.71
N VAL A 181 3.66 9.85 -3.14
CA VAL A 181 3.83 9.56 -1.72
C VAL A 181 4.99 10.35 -1.18
N GLN A 182 4.83 10.95 -0.02
CA GLN A 182 5.89 11.64 0.69
C GLN A 182 5.77 11.35 2.18
N ASN A 183 6.81 11.70 2.93
CA ASN A 183 6.85 11.52 4.39
C ASN A 183 6.56 10.07 4.82
N LEU A 184 6.93 9.08 4.00
CA LEU A 184 6.75 7.66 4.32
C LEU A 184 7.69 7.24 5.44
N ILE A 185 7.10 6.90 6.58
CA ILE A 185 7.81 6.46 7.79
C ILE A 185 7.21 5.14 8.23
N VAL A 186 8.06 4.13 8.43
CA VAL A 186 7.68 2.82 8.97
C VAL A 186 8.43 2.60 10.27
N THR A 187 7.68 2.44 11.36
CA THR A 187 8.19 2.29 12.71
C THR A 187 7.75 0.93 13.27
N PRO A 188 8.64 -0.08 13.29
CA PRO A 188 8.36 -1.33 13.97
C PRO A 188 8.04 -1.08 15.45
N THR A 189 7.06 -1.81 15.96
CA THR A 189 6.82 -1.85 17.40
C THR A 189 7.80 -2.86 18.02
N PRO A 190 8.41 -2.57 19.18
CA PRO A 190 9.31 -3.49 19.87
C PRO A 190 8.70 -4.86 20.18
#